data_AF-A0AAJ0L7G9-F1
#
_entry.id   AF-A0AAJ0L7G9-F1
#
_cell.length_a   1.000
_cell.length_b   1.000
_cell.length_c   1.000
_cell.angle_alpha   90.00
_cell.angle_beta   90.00
_cell.angle_gamma   90.00
#
_symmetry.space_group_name_H-M   'P 1'
#
loop_
_entity.id
_entity.type
_entity.pdbx_description
1 polymer ?
#
loop_
_entity_poly.entity_id
_entity_poly.type
_entity_poly.pdbx_seq_one_letter_code
_entity_poly.pdbx_strand_id
1 'polypeptide(L)'
;MVVTDRAFVTRNVAVLREAQNALNVAFGAILSAYVGVSLTEIDNRPFDHAVLARFFLGLAVFILCLCVGNSVILRGDYRLGAVFLVLAGGAAAAAHHEALVLGFEGAILRILSACWVVGLLGSNAALTAINYIHHRNRI
;
A
#
# COMPACT_ATOMS: atom_id res chain seq x y z
N MET A 1 -19.68 18.41 -24.93
CA MET A 1 -20.12 17.08 -24.46
C MET A 1 -20.13 17.13 -22.94
N VAL A 2 -21.31 17.20 -22.32
CA VAL A 2 -21.43 17.26 -20.85
C VAL A 2 -21.02 15.91 -20.29
N VAL A 3 -19.82 15.83 -19.72
CA VAL A 3 -19.41 14.63 -18.98
C VAL A 3 -20.31 14.55 -17.77
N THR A 4 -21.25 13.62 -17.79
CA THR A 4 -22.13 13.31 -16.66
C THR A 4 -21.26 12.96 -15.45
N ASP A 5 -21.62 13.45 -14.26
CA ASP A 5 -20.80 13.32 -13.04
C ASP A 5 -20.43 11.86 -12.73
N ARG A 6 -21.30 10.91 -13.09
CA ARG A 6 -21.01 9.46 -13.03
C ARG A 6 -19.85 9.02 -13.92
N ALA A 7 -19.74 9.53 -15.15
CA ALA A 7 -18.67 9.17 -16.07
C ALA A 7 -17.30 9.71 -15.60
N PHE A 8 -17.28 10.91 -15.02
CA PHE A 8 -16.08 11.51 -14.45
C PHE A 8 -15.59 10.75 -13.20
N VAL A 9 -16.51 10.43 -12.27
CA VAL A 9 -16.20 9.63 -11.08
C VAL A 9 -15.70 8.24 -11.46
N THR A 10 -16.36 7.57 -12.42
CA THR A 10 -15.96 6.22 -12.86
C THR A 10 -14.57 6.21 -13.50
N ARG A 11 -14.25 7.23 -14.31
CA ARG A 11 -12.93 7.38 -14.94
C ARG A 11 -11.82 7.64 -13.92
N ASN A 12 -12.07 8.50 -12.92
CA ASN A 12 -11.10 8.76 -11.85
C ASN A 12 -10.86 7.52 -10.98
N VAL A 13 -11.90 6.75 -10.67
CA VAL A 13 -11.77 5.47 -9.96
C VAL A 13 -10.96 4.44 -10.76
N ALA A 14 -11.13 4.39 -12.08
CA ALA A 14 -10.33 3.51 -12.94
C ALA A 14 -8.84 3.89 -12.95
N VAL A 15 -8.54 5.18 -13.12
CA VAL A 15 -7.15 5.70 -13.10
C VAL A 15 -6.48 5.43 -11.75
N LEU A 16 -7.22 5.54 -10.64
CA LEU A 16 -6.70 5.17 -9.33
C LEU A 16 -6.35 3.70 -9.21
N ARG A 17 -7.22 2.81 -9.69
CA ARG A 17 -6.95 1.37 -9.65
C ARG A 17 -5.70 1.03 -10.46
N GLU A 18 -5.54 1.68 -11.62
CA GLU A 18 -4.34 1.56 -12.44
C GLU A 18 -3.09 2.03 -11.68
N ALA A 19 -3.15 3.22 -11.07
CA ALA A 19 -2.06 3.79 -10.30
C ALA A 19 -1.70 2.93 -9.07
N GLN A 20 -2.70 2.34 -8.40
CA GLN A 20 -2.50 1.40 -7.29
C GLN A 20 -1.83 0.11 -7.75
N ASN A 21 -2.25 -0.45 -8.88
CA ASN A 21 -1.59 -1.62 -9.45
C ASN A 21 -0.13 -1.31 -9.82
N ALA A 22 0.13 -0.17 -10.46
CA ALA A 22 1.48 0.25 -10.81
C ALA A 22 2.36 0.45 -9.55
N LEU A 23 1.81 1.08 -8.51
CA LEU A 23 2.47 1.21 -7.20
C LEU A 23 2.78 -0.17 -6.60
N ASN A 24 1.83 -1.10 -6.60
CA ASN A 24 2.01 -2.44 -6.04
C ASN A 24 3.11 -3.23 -6.76
N VAL A 25 3.14 -3.17 -8.09
CA VAL A 25 4.16 -3.84 -8.91
C VAL A 25 5.54 -3.24 -8.66
N ALA A 26 5.66 -1.91 -8.69
CA ALA A 26 6.93 -1.23 -8.43
C ALA A 26 7.46 -1.55 -7.02
N PHE A 27 6.57 -1.61 -6.05
CA PHE A 27 6.92 -1.92 -4.66
C PHE A 27 7.38 -3.37 -4.49
N GLY A 28 6.69 -4.32 -5.11
CA GLY A 28 7.10 -5.72 -5.14
C GLY A 28 8.48 -5.91 -5.78
N ALA A 29 8.78 -5.17 -6.84
CA ALA A 29 10.09 -5.18 -7.48
C ALA A 29 11.20 -4.62 -6.57
N ILE A 30 10.96 -3.48 -5.90
CA ILE A 30 11.93 -2.87 -4.99
C ILE A 30 12.19 -3.78 -3.78
N LEU A 31 11.15 -4.37 -3.19
CA LEU A 31 11.28 -5.32 -2.08
C LEU A 31 12.04 -6.58 -2.48
N SER A 32 11.74 -7.14 -3.66
CA SER A 32 12.44 -8.33 -4.16
C SER A 32 13.93 -8.05 -4.39
N ALA A 33 14.25 -6.91 -4.99
CA ALA A 33 15.63 -6.47 -5.18
C ALA A 33 16.36 -6.26 -3.84
N TYR A 34 15.70 -5.60 -2.88
CA TYR A 34 16.26 -5.38 -1.55
C TYR A 34 16.52 -6.68 -0.80
N VAL A 35 15.55 -7.60 -0.78
CA VAL A 35 15.73 -8.93 -0.16
C VAL A 35 16.88 -9.68 -0.84
N GLY A 36 16.98 -9.62 -2.17
CA GLY A 36 18.10 -10.21 -2.90
C GLY A 36 19.46 -9.66 -2.45
N VAL A 37 19.57 -8.33 -2.32
CA VAL A 37 20.80 -7.66 -1.86
C VAL A 37 21.12 -8.01 -0.40
N SER A 38 20.13 -7.96 0.49
CA SER A 38 20.32 -8.32 1.90
C SER A 38 20.67 -9.80 2.08
N LEU A 39 20.12 -10.69 1.26
CA LEU A 39 20.51 -12.11 1.24
C LEU A 39 21.97 -12.30 0.83
N THR A 40 22.43 -11.54 -0.18
CA THR A 40 23.84 -11.61 -0.62
C THR A 40 24.83 -11.04 0.42
N GLU A 41 24.40 -10.17 1.33
CA GLU A 41 25.23 -9.66 2.43
C GLU A 41 25.25 -10.57 3.67
N ILE A 42 24.25 -11.45 3.84
CA ILE A 42 24.07 -12.31 5.03
C ILE A 42 24.75 -13.69 4.90
N ASP A 43 25.65 -13.87 3.92
CA ASP A 43 26.29 -15.16 3.56
C ASP A 43 27.10 -15.86 4.68
N ASN A 44 27.18 -15.26 5.88
CA ASN A 44 27.91 -15.79 7.05
C ASN A 44 27.03 -16.23 8.25
N ARG A 45 25.70 -16.33 8.15
CA ARG A 45 24.83 -16.78 9.27
C ARG A 45 23.79 -17.84 8.85
N PRO A 46 23.36 -18.74 9.76
CA PRO A 46 22.28 -19.68 9.48
C PRO A 46 20.99 -18.91 9.16
N PHE A 47 20.56 -18.99 7.90
CA PHE A 47 19.42 -18.25 7.38
C PHE A 47 18.12 -19.04 7.58
N ASP A 48 17.21 -18.52 8.42
CA ASP A 48 15.94 -19.16 8.72
C ASP A 48 14.88 -18.83 7.65
N HIS A 49 14.63 -19.79 6.76
CA HIS A 49 13.69 -19.66 5.65
C HIS A 49 12.23 -19.52 6.15
N ALA A 50 11.91 -20.01 7.35
CA ALA A 50 10.58 -19.88 7.91
C ALA A 50 10.28 -18.45 8.35
N VAL A 51 11.27 -17.75 8.90
CA VAL A 51 11.20 -16.32 9.27
C VAL A 51 11.02 -15.47 8.00
N LEU A 52 11.78 -15.77 6.93
CA LEU A 52 11.61 -15.10 5.64
C LEU A 52 10.21 -15.30 5.05
N ALA A 53 9.66 -16.51 5.13
CA ALA A 53 8.31 -16.79 4.66
C ALA A 53 7.25 -16.02 5.46
N ARG A 54 7.38 -15.93 6.78
CA ARG A 54 6.48 -15.13 7.64
C ARG A 54 6.57 -13.64 7.33
N PHE A 55 7.77 -13.13 7.09
CA PHE A 55 7.98 -11.75 6.65
C PHE A 55 7.23 -11.44 5.35
N PHE A 56 7.39 -12.28 4.32
CA PHE A 56 6.68 -12.11 3.05
C PHE A 56 5.16 -12.22 3.21
N LEU A 57 4.69 -13.15 4.05
CA LEU A 57 3.27 -13.32 4.32
C LEU A 57 2.68 -12.09 5.03
N GLY A 58 3.38 -11.54 6.04
CA GLY A 58 3.00 -10.30 6.71
C GLY A 58 2.96 -9.11 5.75
N LEU A 59 3.95 -9.00 4.86
CA LEU A 59 3.97 -8.02 3.78
C LEU A 59 2.74 -8.18 2.87
N ALA A 60 2.48 -9.39 2.36
CA ALA A 60 1.35 -9.67 1.48
C ALA A 60 0.01 -9.28 2.11
N VAL A 61 -0.20 -9.63 3.39
CA VAL A 61 -1.41 -9.25 4.14
C VAL A 61 -1.50 -7.73 4.29
N PHE A 62 -0.38 -7.03 4.56
CA PHE A 62 -0.33 -5.58 4.62
C PHE A 62 -0.76 -4.93 3.29
N ILE A 63 -0.21 -5.39 2.15
CA ILE A 63 -0.59 -4.92 0.80
C ILE A 63 -2.10 -5.09 0.59
N LEU A 64 -2.60 -6.31 0.83
CA LEU A 64 -3.98 -6.67 0.57
C LEU A 64 -4.94 -5.83 1.42
N CYS A 65 -4.66 -5.69 2.71
CA CYS A 65 -5.48 -4.89 3.61
C CYS A 65 -5.49 -3.41 3.20
N LEU A 66 -4.35 -2.84 2.81
CA LEU A 66 -4.30 -1.47 2.31
C LEU A 66 -5.08 -1.30 1.00
N CYS A 67 -4.95 -2.22 0.05
CA CYS A 67 -5.65 -2.14 -1.24
C CYS A 67 -7.16 -2.30 -1.10
N VAL A 68 -7.60 -3.28 -0.30
CA VAL A 68 -9.03 -3.50 -0.02
C VAL A 68 -9.57 -2.34 0.80
N GLY A 69 -8.86 -1.90 1.85
CA GLY A 69 -9.24 -0.74 2.65
C GLY A 69 -9.41 0.51 1.80
N ASN A 70 -8.48 0.78 0.88
CA ASN A 70 -8.58 1.89 -0.05
C ASN A 70 -9.78 1.75 -1.00
N SER A 71 -10.01 0.56 -1.55
CA SER A 71 -11.14 0.31 -2.45
C SER A 71 -12.50 0.52 -1.77
N VAL A 72 -12.58 0.18 -0.48
CA VAL A 72 -13.77 0.34 0.35
C VAL A 72 -13.98 1.81 0.74
N ILE A 73 -12.92 2.55 1.08
CA ILE A 73 -12.97 4.00 1.33
C ILE A 73 -13.45 4.75 0.08
N LEU A 74 -12.96 4.37 -1.10
CA LEU A 74 -13.41 4.95 -2.38
C LEU A 74 -14.90 4.69 -2.68
N ARG A 75 -15.49 3.64 -2.10
CA ARG A 75 -16.93 3.34 -2.20
C ARG A 75 -17.76 4.08 -1.15
N GLY A 76 -17.13 4.82 -0.24
CA GLY A 76 -17.79 5.61 0.80
C GLY A 76 -17.97 4.88 2.14
N ASP A 77 -17.48 3.64 2.28
CA ASP A 77 -17.59 2.90 3.55
C ASP A 77 -16.33 3.10 4.41
N TYR A 78 -16.32 4.22 5.14
CA TYR A 78 -15.18 4.59 5.98
C TYR A 78 -14.98 3.66 7.19
N ARG A 79 -16.04 3.02 7.71
CA ARG A 79 -15.93 2.11 8.87
C ARG A 79 -15.20 0.84 8.48
N LEU A 80 -15.62 0.20 7.38
CA LEU A 80 -14.96 -1.00 6.89
C LEU A 80 -13.53 -0.67 6.39
N GLY A 81 -13.35 0.50 5.76
CA GLY A 81 -12.03 1.03 5.43
C GLY A 81 -11.08 1.16 6.62
N ALA A 82 -11.57 1.70 7.75
CA ALA A 82 -10.79 1.83 8.97
C ALA A 82 -10.38 0.47 9.56
N VAL A 83 -11.26 -0.53 9.51
CA VAL A 83 -10.92 -1.90 9.97
C VAL A 83 -9.75 -2.47 9.16
N PHE A 84 -9.80 -2.34 7.84
CA PHE A 84 -8.70 -2.80 6.98
C PHE A 84 -7.40 -2.03 7.22
N LEU A 85 -7.45 -0.74 7.53
CA LEU A 85 -6.26 0.03 7.92
C LEU A 85 -5.65 -0.46 9.23
N VAL A 86 -6.49 -0.80 10.23
CA VAL A 86 -6.00 -1.37 11.50
C VAL A 86 -5.36 -2.73 11.28
N LEU A 87 -5.99 -3.60 10.47
CA LEU A 87 -5.44 -4.90 10.10
C LEU A 87 -4.12 -4.77 9.33
N ALA A 88 -4.03 -3.81 8.41
CA ALA A 88 -2.79 -3.48 7.72
C ALA A 88 -1.70 -3.05 8.71
N GLY A 89 -2.02 -2.21 9.69
CA GLY A 89 -1.09 -1.81 10.75
C GLY A 89 -0.57 -3.01 11.56
N GLY A 90 -1.45 -3.95 11.93
CA GLY A 90 -1.06 -5.18 12.62
C GLY A 90 -0.13 -6.07 11.78
N ALA A 91 -0.44 -6.26 10.51
CA ALA A 91 0.39 -7.03 9.58
C ALA A 91 1.76 -6.37 9.34
N ALA A 92 1.81 -5.04 9.24
CA ALA A 92 3.04 -4.28 9.12
C ALA A 92 3.93 -4.42 10.37
N ALA A 93 3.33 -4.38 11.57
CA ALA A 93 4.06 -4.59 12.82
C ALA A 93 4.66 -6.01 12.90
N ALA A 94 3.90 -7.03 12.51
CA ALA A 94 4.37 -8.41 12.44
C ALA A 94 5.53 -8.56 11.43
N ALA A 95 5.37 -8.03 10.22
CA ALA A 95 6.43 -8.04 9.22
C ALA A 95 7.68 -7.26 9.68
N HIS A 96 7.52 -6.15 10.39
CA HIS A 96 8.64 -5.41 10.95
C HIS A 96 9.41 -6.22 11.99
N HIS A 97 8.70 -6.96 12.84
CA HIS A 97 9.33 -7.86 13.82
C HIS A 97 10.16 -8.94 13.13
N GLU A 98 9.60 -9.64 12.14
CA GLU A 98 10.32 -10.67 11.37
C GLU A 98 11.52 -10.09 10.61
N ALA A 99 11.41 -8.87 10.08
CA ALA A 99 12.52 -8.17 9.42
C ALA A 99 13.70 -7.89 10.37
N LEU A 100 13.42 -7.54 11.63
CA LEU A 100 14.45 -7.34 12.65
C LEU A 100 15.15 -8.66 13.01
N VAL A 101 14.40 -9.78 13.05
CA VAL A 101 14.96 -11.12 13.26
C VAL A 101 15.89 -11.52 12.11
N LEU A 102 15.54 -11.15 10.87
CA LEU A 102 16.38 -11.37 9.69
C LEU A 102 17.59 -10.42 9.60
N GLY A 103 17.67 -9.40 10.46
CA GLY A 103 18.73 -8.39 10.41
C GLY A 103 18.61 -7.42 9.25
N PHE A 104 17.44 -7.32 8.62
CA PHE A 104 17.18 -6.31 7.59
C PHE A 104 17.22 -4.90 8.17
N GLU A 105 17.71 -3.94 7.39
CA GLU A 105 17.68 -2.54 7.77
C GLU A 105 16.23 -2.04 7.81
N GLY A 106 15.69 -1.92 9.02
CA GLY A 106 14.32 -1.43 9.25
C GLY A 106 14.05 -0.02 8.68
N ALA A 107 15.08 0.74 8.31
CA ALA A 107 14.95 2.05 7.68
C ALA A 107 14.28 1.97 6.29
N ILE A 108 14.68 1.02 5.45
CA ILE A 108 14.12 0.87 4.10
C ILE A 108 12.66 0.42 4.17
N LEU A 109 12.33 -0.50 5.08
CA LEU A 109 10.96 -0.94 5.30
C LEU A 109 10.03 0.20 5.76
N ARG A 110 10.54 1.11 6.61
CA ARG A 110 9.83 2.30 7.08
C ARG A 110 9.59 3.31 5.95
N ILE A 111 10.62 3.57 5.13
CA ILE A 111 10.51 4.49 3.99
C ILE A 111 9.49 3.95 2.98
N LEU A 112 9.60 2.67 2.65
CA LEU A 112 8.68 1.96 1.75
C LEU A 112 7.24 2.04 2.28
N SER A 113 6.98 1.62 3.52
CA SER A 113 5.64 1.66 4.11
C SER A 113 5.07 3.09 4.16
N ALA A 114 5.89 4.09 4.52
CA ALA A 114 5.48 5.49 4.50
C ALA A 114 5.10 5.98 3.08
N CYS A 115 5.94 5.69 2.08
CA CYS A 115 5.66 6.01 0.67
C CYS A 115 4.33 5.41 0.22
N TRP A 116 4.00 4.21 0.69
CA TRP A 116 2.78 3.54 0.26
C TRP A 116 1.53 4.07 0.94
N VAL A 117 1.61 4.33 2.24
CA VAL A 117 0.53 4.97 3.00
C VAL A 117 0.25 6.36 2.43
N VAL A 118 1.29 7.15 2.19
CA VAL A 118 1.17 8.50 1.58
C VAL A 118 0.66 8.40 0.16
N GLY A 119 1.15 7.47 -0.65
CA GLY A 119 0.69 7.24 -2.02
C GLY A 119 -0.79 6.89 -2.07
N LEU A 120 -1.25 5.92 -1.27
CA LEU A 120 -2.64 5.47 -1.25
C LEU A 120 -3.59 6.50 -0.63
N LEU A 121 -3.32 6.96 0.59
CA LEU A 121 -4.17 7.92 1.28
C LEU A 121 -4.13 9.29 0.60
N GLY A 122 -2.95 9.73 0.16
CA GLY A 122 -2.77 10.99 -0.57
C GLY A 122 -3.51 11.00 -1.90
N SER A 123 -3.50 9.88 -2.63
CA SER A 123 -4.28 9.77 -3.88
C SER A 123 -5.79 9.91 -3.62
N ASN A 124 -6.31 9.30 -2.56
CA ASN A 124 -7.73 9.46 -2.19
C ASN A 124 -8.07 10.90 -1.75
N ALA A 125 -7.19 11.52 -0.95
CA ALA A 125 -7.37 12.90 -0.49
C ALA A 125 -7.37 13.89 -1.66
N ALA A 126 -6.41 13.75 -2.58
CA ALA A 126 -6.31 14.56 -3.78
C ALA A 126 -7.58 14.44 -4.64
N LEU A 127 -8.14 13.25 -4.80
CA LEU A 127 -9.37 13.07 -5.57
C LEU A 127 -10.61 13.58 -4.88
N THR A 128 -10.69 13.44 -3.56
CA THR A 128 -11.76 14.06 -2.78
C THR A 128 -11.73 15.57 -2.97
N ALA A 129 -10.53 16.18 -2.95
CA ALA A 129 -10.35 17.60 -3.22
C ALA A 129 -10.70 17.99 -4.66
N ILE A 130 -10.27 17.22 -5.67
CA ILE A 130 -10.62 17.47 -7.09
C ILE A 130 -12.13 17.40 -7.30
N ASN A 131 -12.80 16.38 -6.75
CA ASN A 131 -14.26 16.26 -6.84
C ASN A 131 -14.96 17.42 -6.13
N TYR A 132 -14.48 17.81 -4.95
CA TYR A 132 -15.03 18.95 -4.21
C TYR A 132 -14.91 20.26 -4.99
N ILE A 133 -13.74 20.54 -5.57
CA ILE A 133 -13.50 21.75 -6.39
C ILE A 133 -14.38 21.71 -7.66
N HIS A 134 -14.48 20.55 -8.32
CA HIS A 134 -15.29 20.43 -9.53
C HIS A 134 -16.79 20.64 -9.25
N HIS A 135 -17.31 20.13 -8.14
CA HIS A 135 -18.70 20.38 -7.72
C HIS A 135 -18.93 21.82 -7.26
N ARG A 136 -17.96 22.44 -6.58
CA ARG A 136 -18.05 23.85 -6.17
C ARG A 136 -18.10 24.80 -7.36
N ASN A 137 -17.41 24.49 -8.45
CA ASN A 137 -17.39 25.34 -9.65
C ASN A 137 -18.62 25.15 -10.57
N ARG A 138 -19.56 24.26 -10.22
CA ARG A 138 -20.83 24.06 -10.94
C ARG A 138 -22.05 24.69 -10.26
N ILE A 139 -21.89 25.27 -9.07
CA ILE A 139 -22.92 26.04 -8.34
C ILE A 139 -22.59 27.52 -8.54
#